data_AF-A0A939XFB3-F1
#
_entry.id   AF-A0A939XFB3-F1
#
_cell.length_a   1.000
_cell.length_b   1.000
_cell.length_c   1.000
_cell.angle_alpha   90.00
_cell.angle_beta   90.00
_cell.angle_gamma   90.00
#
_symmetry.space_group_name_H-M   'P 1'
#
loop_
_entity.id
_entity.type
_entity.pdbx_description
1 polymer ?
#
loop_
_entity_poly.entity_id
_entity_poly.type
_entity_poly.pdbx_seq_one_letter_code
_entity_poly.pdbx_strand_id
1 'polypeptide(L)'
;GKTVLWNSLHIAESERLYKAVYCDYSEPLTCGANKIAVVLPKKEFAELIADKNNCKLQCYRNEDMYAFLPRSSGKVQAIRALSERSGIPVTEFVAFGDDLNDIEMLKTCGTGVAVGNAIDEVKKVADHITLSNDEDGVAVYLEKATAGR
;
A
#
# COMPACT_ATOMS: atom_id res chain seq x y z
N GLY A 1 3.64 -10.72 18.29
CA GLY A 1 2.95 -9.63 17.56
C GLY A 1 3.96 -8.91 16.68
N LYS A 2 3.52 -8.17 15.66
CA LYS A 2 4.42 -7.28 14.90
C LYS A 2 4.73 -6.06 15.76
N THR A 3 6.01 -5.78 16.00
CA THR A 3 6.44 -4.56 16.70
C THR A 3 6.40 -3.39 15.71
N VAL A 4 5.84 -2.26 16.15
CA VAL A 4 5.88 -0.99 15.41
C VAL A 4 6.74 -0.03 16.22
N LEU A 5 7.75 0.55 15.57
CA LEU A 5 8.62 1.57 16.15
C LEU A 5 8.25 2.93 15.58
N TRP A 6 8.31 3.99 16.39
CA TRP A 6 7.92 5.33 15.98
C TRP A 6 8.68 6.42 16.75
N ASN A 7 8.97 7.56 16.11
CA ASN A 7 9.78 8.65 16.68
C ASN A 7 8.99 9.87 17.18
N SER A 8 7.67 9.76 17.31
CA SER A 8 6.83 10.81 17.91
C SER A 8 6.32 10.41 19.28
N LEU A 9 6.52 11.28 20.27
CA LEU A 9 6.01 11.10 21.63
C LEU A 9 4.48 11.25 21.71
N HIS A 10 3.86 11.91 20.72
CA HIS A 10 2.40 12.05 20.64
C HIS A 10 1.70 10.75 20.24
N ILE A 11 2.43 9.69 19.87
CA ILE A 11 1.80 8.44 19.41
C ILE A 11 1.07 7.69 20.51
N ALA A 12 1.42 7.91 21.78
CA ALA A 12 0.72 7.33 22.92
C ALA A 12 -0.75 7.80 22.99
N GLU A 13 -1.07 8.95 22.38
CA GLU A 13 -2.42 9.51 22.30
C GLU A 13 -3.22 8.97 21.11
N SER A 14 -2.59 8.20 20.20
CA SER A 14 -3.25 7.64 19.02
C SER A 14 -4.13 6.45 19.39
N GLU A 15 -5.44 6.56 19.15
CA GLU A 15 -6.39 5.44 19.30
C GLU A 15 -6.02 4.21 18.45
N ARG A 16 -5.25 4.41 17.36
CA ARG A 16 -4.83 3.35 16.43
C ARG A 16 -3.43 2.83 16.70
N LEU A 17 -2.52 3.71 17.14
CA LEU A 17 -1.09 3.41 17.26
C LEU A 17 -0.58 3.36 18.71
N TYR A 18 -1.46 3.35 19.71
CA TYR A 18 -1.09 3.30 21.14
C TYR A 18 -0.17 2.13 21.55
N LYS A 19 -0.04 1.08 20.72
CA LYS A 19 0.88 -0.05 20.95
C LYS A 19 2.27 0.14 20.33
N ALA A 20 2.51 1.24 19.63
CA ALA A 20 3.82 1.53 19.06
C ALA A 20 4.83 1.79 20.18
N VAL A 21 6.05 1.30 19.99
CA VAL A 21 7.16 1.54 20.90
C VAL A 21 7.91 2.77 20.41
N TYR A 22 8.12 3.74 21.29
CA TYR A 22 8.92 4.92 20.96
C TYR A 22 10.38 4.51 20.68
N CYS A 23 10.93 5.02 19.60
CA CYS A 23 12.33 4.87 19.21
C CYS A 23 12.76 6.16 18.50
N ASP A 24 13.79 6.83 19.02
CA ASP A 24 14.34 8.06 18.44
C ASP A 24 15.32 7.80 17.29
N TYR A 25 15.65 6.54 17.04
CA TYR A 25 16.61 6.07 16.02
C TYR A 25 18.01 6.69 16.17
N SER A 26 18.40 7.07 17.39
CA SER A 26 19.77 7.54 17.69
C SER A 26 20.81 6.43 17.51
N GLU A 27 20.41 5.18 17.71
CA GLU A 27 21.20 3.97 17.46
C GLU A 27 20.56 3.10 16.37
N PRO A 28 21.36 2.33 15.60
CA PRO A 28 20.82 1.40 14.62
C PRO A 28 19.88 0.36 15.25
N LEU A 29 18.83 -0.01 14.52
CA LEU A 29 17.95 -1.11 14.92
C LEU A 29 18.73 -2.42 14.94
N THR A 30 18.55 -3.21 16.00
CA THR A 30 19.17 -4.54 16.16
C THR A 30 18.35 -5.65 15.50
N CYS A 31 17.28 -5.30 14.78
CA CYS A 31 16.38 -6.23 14.13
C CYS A 31 16.06 -5.79 12.69
N GLY A 32 15.64 -6.74 11.86
CA GLY A 32 15.17 -6.45 10.51
C GLY A 32 13.79 -5.78 10.52
N ALA A 33 13.57 -4.85 9.59
CA ALA A 33 12.29 -4.20 9.36
C ALA A 33 11.67 -4.66 8.03
N ASN A 34 10.37 -4.95 8.05
CA ASN A 34 9.62 -5.31 6.82
C ASN A 34 9.11 -4.08 6.05
N LYS A 35 9.01 -2.95 6.73
CA LYS A 35 8.63 -1.67 6.16
C LYS A 35 9.19 -0.57 7.06
N ILE A 36 9.89 0.39 6.45
CA ILE A 36 10.32 1.62 7.12
C ILE A 36 9.61 2.76 6.39
N ALA A 37 8.83 3.56 7.09
CA ALA A 37 8.18 4.73 6.53
C ALA A 37 8.84 5.99 7.12
N VAL A 38 9.20 6.94 6.25
CA VAL A 38 9.90 8.16 6.63
C VAL A 38 9.32 9.35 5.90
N VAL A 39 9.39 10.52 6.53
CA VAL A 39 9.18 11.80 5.86
C VAL A 39 10.55 12.35 5.46
N LEU A 40 10.75 12.64 4.18
CA LEU A 40 12.00 13.19 3.65
C LEU A 40 11.70 14.41 2.77
N PRO A 41 12.50 15.49 2.86
CA PRO A 41 12.21 16.74 2.16
C PRO A 41 12.35 16.66 0.64
N LYS A 42 12.99 15.61 0.11
CA LYS A 42 13.24 15.41 -1.33
C LYS A 42 13.22 13.93 -1.69
N LYS A 43 12.56 13.61 -2.80
CA LYS A 43 12.49 12.25 -3.36
C LYS A 43 13.86 11.66 -3.68
N GLU A 44 14.81 12.48 -4.14
CA GLU A 44 16.18 12.07 -4.47
C GLU A 44 16.89 11.38 -3.30
N PHE A 45 16.63 11.81 -2.06
CA PHE A 45 17.19 11.14 -0.88
C PHE A 45 16.57 9.76 -0.66
N ALA A 46 15.27 9.63 -0.88
CA ALA A 46 14.59 8.34 -0.78
C ALA A 46 15.13 7.36 -1.86
N GLU A 47 15.32 7.83 -3.09
CA GLU A 47 15.91 7.03 -4.17
C GLU A 47 17.33 6.57 -3.83
N LEU A 48 18.19 7.48 -3.36
CA LEU A 48 19.56 7.15 -2.94
C LEU A 48 19.60 6.12 -1.79
N ILE A 49 18.73 6.27 -0.79
CA ILE A 49 18.61 5.31 0.32
C ILE A 49 18.16 3.95 -0.21
N ALA A 50 17.19 3.93 -1.12
CA ALA A 50 16.66 2.70 -1.68
C ALA A 50 17.71 1.92 -2.47
N ASP A 51 18.46 2.62 -3.32
CA ASP A 51 19.51 2.02 -4.14
C ASP A 51 20.66 1.50 -3.29
N LYS A 52 21.16 2.32 -2.35
CA LYS A 52 22.26 1.94 -1.47
C LYS A 52 21.95 0.70 -0.61
N ASN A 53 20.69 0.54 -0.20
CA ASN A 53 20.27 -0.56 0.67
C ASN A 53 19.55 -1.69 -0.10
N ASN A 54 19.52 -1.61 -1.43
CA ASN A 54 18.87 -2.61 -2.29
C ASN A 54 17.41 -2.92 -1.90
N CYS A 55 16.63 -1.90 -1.57
CA CYS A 55 15.22 -2.05 -1.17
C CYS A 55 14.27 -1.47 -2.22
N LYS A 56 12.99 -1.88 -2.16
CA LYS A 56 11.92 -1.31 -2.99
C LYS A 56 11.49 0.01 -2.35
N LEU A 57 11.53 1.08 -3.14
CA LEU A 57 10.94 2.36 -2.79
C LEU A 57 9.45 2.36 -3.15
N GLN A 58 8.62 2.79 -2.22
CA GLN A 58 7.21 3.05 -2.43
C GLN A 58 6.92 4.52 -2.11
N CYS A 59 6.28 5.20 -3.07
CA CYS A 59 5.84 6.58 -2.94
C CYS A 59 4.33 6.64 -2.68
N TYR A 60 3.90 7.75 -2.11
CA TYR A 60 2.51 8.07 -1.83
C TYR A 60 2.14 9.40 -2.50
N ARG A 61 0.86 9.63 -2.78
CA ARG A 61 0.38 10.86 -3.41
C ARG A 61 0.67 12.09 -2.57
N ASN A 62 1.28 13.11 -3.21
CA ASN A 62 1.41 14.48 -2.68
C ASN A 62 2.01 14.57 -1.27
N GLU A 63 2.81 13.58 -0.89
CA GLU A 63 3.40 13.48 0.44
C GLU A 63 4.92 13.37 0.32
N ASP A 64 5.61 14.04 1.23
CA ASP A 64 7.03 13.82 1.50
C ASP A 64 7.26 12.48 2.23
N MET A 65 6.26 11.59 2.25
CA MET A 65 6.29 10.28 2.87
C MET A 65 6.75 9.22 1.87
N TYR A 66 7.72 8.42 2.30
CA TYR A 66 8.29 7.32 1.52
C TYR A 66 8.32 6.06 2.36
N ALA A 67 8.12 4.91 1.73
CA ALA A 67 8.30 3.62 2.38
C ALA A 67 9.36 2.78 1.69
N PHE A 68 10.24 2.18 2.49
CA PHE A 68 11.24 1.21 2.07
C PHE A 68 10.77 -0.18 2.46
N LEU A 69 10.74 -1.10 1.49
CA LEU A 69 10.31 -2.48 1.69
C LEU A 69 11.37 -3.44 1.11
N PRO A 70 11.43 -4.70 1.59
CA PRO A 70 12.18 -5.74 0.89
C PRO A 70 11.74 -5.83 -0.57
N ARG A 71 12.66 -6.05 -1.52
CA ARG A 71 12.31 -6.17 -2.95
C ARG A 71 11.32 -7.29 -3.26
N SER A 72 11.30 -8.32 -2.41
CA SER A 72 10.35 -9.45 -2.50
C SER A 72 8.96 -9.14 -1.92
N SER A 73 8.74 -7.96 -1.36
CA SER A 73 7.47 -7.56 -0.72
C SER A 73 6.68 -6.59 -1.59
N GLY A 74 5.35 -6.69 -1.51
CA GLY A 74 4.43 -5.80 -2.21
C GLY A 74 3.04 -6.39 -2.38
N LYS A 75 2.09 -5.54 -2.83
CA LYS A 75 0.68 -5.94 -3.06
C LYS A 75 0.58 -7.07 -4.10
N VAL A 76 1.32 -6.96 -5.21
CA VAL A 76 1.34 -7.98 -6.27
C VAL A 76 1.89 -9.32 -5.79
N GLN A 77 2.96 -9.32 -4.99
CA GLN A 77 3.53 -10.54 -4.43
C GLN A 77 2.55 -11.21 -3.47
N ALA A 78 1.85 -10.43 -2.64
CA ALA A 78 0.80 -10.94 -1.77
C ALA A 78 -0.38 -11.53 -2.56
N ILE A 79 -0.78 -10.91 -3.67
CA ILE A 79 -1.83 -11.42 -4.58
C ILE A 79 -1.43 -12.75 -5.20
N ARG A 80 -0.20 -12.86 -5.71
CA ARG A 80 0.31 -14.13 -6.30
C ARG A 80 0.36 -15.23 -5.27
N ALA A 81 0.87 -14.94 -4.08
CA ALA A 81 0.88 -15.89 -2.97
C ALA A 81 -0.54 -16.30 -2.54
N LEU A 82 -1.51 -15.38 -2.57
CA LEU A 82 -2.90 -15.70 -2.29
C LEU A 82 -3.50 -16.61 -3.36
N SER A 83 -3.26 -16.31 -4.64
CA SER A 83 -3.68 -17.13 -5.78
C SER A 83 -3.14 -18.55 -5.71
N GLU A 84 -1.85 -18.72 -5.42
CA GLU A 84 -1.22 -20.03 -5.23
C GLU A 84 -1.85 -20.81 -4.07
N ARG A 85 -2.14 -20.13 -2.95
CA ARG A 85 -2.71 -20.77 -1.76
C ARG A 85 -4.20 -21.12 -1.91
N SER A 86 -4.97 -20.33 -2.65
CA SER A 86 -6.40 -20.57 -2.86
C SER A 86 -6.69 -21.49 -4.04
N GLY A 87 -5.74 -21.65 -4.98
CA GLY A 87 -5.96 -22.33 -6.25
C GLY A 87 -6.80 -21.51 -7.24
N ILE A 88 -7.12 -20.26 -6.91
CA ILE A 88 -7.91 -19.35 -7.77
C ILE A 88 -6.93 -18.50 -8.57
N PRO A 89 -7.01 -18.47 -9.90
CA PRO A 89 -6.09 -17.67 -10.72
C PRO A 89 -6.31 -16.17 -10.49
N VAL A 90 -5.23 -15.38 -10.58
CA VAL A 90 -5.30 -13.91 -10.43
C VAL A 90 -6.27 -13.23 -11.40
N THR A 91 -6.58 -13.89 -12.52
CA THR A 91 -7.57 -13.45 -13.52
C THR A 91 -9.01 -13.49 -13.01
N GLU A 92 -9.27 -14.15 -11.88
CA GLU A 92 -10.57 -14.15 -11.20
C GLU A 92 -10.61 -13.16 -10.02
N PHE A 93 -9.51 -12.46 -9.75
CA PHE A 93 -9.45 -11.49 -8.67
C PHE A 93 -9.94 -10.12 -9.15
N VAL A 94 -10.65 -9.43 -8.25
CA VAL A 94 -10.96 -8.00 -8.38
C VAL A 94 -10.07 -7.25 -7.40
N ALA A 95 -9.38 -6.23 -7.87
CA ALA A 95 -8.55 -5.35 -7.05
C ALA A 95 -9.10 -3.93 -7.05
N PHE A 96 -9.05 -3.26 -5.89
CA PHE A 96 -9.49 -1.88 -5.72
C PHE A 96 -8.29 -1.03 -5.29
N GLY A 97 -8.18 0.19 -5.82
CA GLY A 97 -7.04 1.06 -5.52
C GLY A 97 -7.33 2.54 -5.72
N ASP A 98 -6.50 3.37 -5.09
CA ASP A 98 -6.65 4.82 -5.11
C ASP A 98 -5.34 5.60 -5.27
N ASP A 99 -4.19 4.96 -5.00
CA ASP A 99 -2.88 5.62 -5.01
C ASP A 99 -1.85 4.90 -5.90
N LEU A 100 -0.69 5.52 -6.12
CA LEU A 100 0.40 5.04 -6.98
C LEU A 100 0.82 3.60 -6.66
N ASN A 101 0.80 3.22 -5.39
CA ASN A 101 1.18 1.88 -4.94
C ASN A 101 0.15 0.78 -5.31
N ASP A 102 -1.04 1.14 -5.81
CA ASP A 102 -2.07 0.21 -6.28
C ASP A 102 -1.95 -0.14 -7.76
N ILE A 103 -1.30 0.72 -8.56
CA ILE A 103 -1.25 0.60 -10.03
C ILE A 103 -0.81 -0.79 -10.49
N GLU A 104 0.26 -1.34 -9.90
CA GLU A 104 0.75 -2.67 -10.29
C GLU A 104 -0.27 -3.78 -10.00
N MET A 105 -1.00 -3.67 -8.87
CA MET A 105 -2.03 -4.63 -8.48
C MET A 105 -3.25 -4.55 -9.40
N LEU A 106 -3.71 -3.34 -9.73
CA LEU A 106 -4.84 -3.13 -10.65
C LEU A 106 -4.57 -3.74 -12.03
N LYS A 107 -3.34 -3.62 -12.53
CA LYS A 107 -2.92 -4.24 -13.80
C LYS A 107 -2.69 -5.75 -13.73
N THR A 108 -2.53 -6.31 -12.52
CA THR A 108 -2.20 -7.74 -12.34
C THR A 108 -3.45 -8.59 -12.21
N CYS A 109 -4.47 -8.10 -11.51
CA CYS A 109 -5.71 -8.83 -11.30
C CYS A 109 -6.57 -8.84 -12.58
N GLY A 110 -7.49 -9.80 -12.67
CA GLY A 110 -8.41 -9.89 -13.81
C GLY A 110 -9.34 -8.70 -13.96
N THR A 111 -9.59 -7.98 -12.86
CA THR A 111 -10.30 -6.70 -12.90
C THR A 111 -9.68 -5.72 -11.91
N GLY A 112 -9.21 -4.58 -12.41
CA GLY A 112 -8.76 -3.44 -11.63
C GLY A 112 -9.83 -2.35 -11.54
N VAL A 113 -10.15 -1.91 -10.33
CA VAL A 113 -11.16 -0.87 -10.06
C VAL A 113 -10.53 0.30 -9.32
N ALA A 114 -10.65 1.51 -9.87
CA ALA A 114 -10.31 2.73 -9.15
C ALA A 114 -11.54 3.25 -8.38
N VAL A 115 -11.37 3.63 -7.12
CA VAL A 115 -12.44 4.35 -6.37
C VAL A 115 -12.48 5.82 -6.78
N GLY A 116 -13.61 6.51 -6.57
CA GLY A 116 -13.87 7.86 -7.09
C GLY A 116 -12.85 8.91 -6.65
N ASN A 117 -12.29 8.77 -5.45
CA ASN A 117 -11.25 9.63 -4.88
C ASN A 117 -9.80 9.23 -5.26
N ALA A 118 -9.65 8.23 -6.14
CA ALA A 118 -8.36 7.83 -6.70
C ALA A 118 -7.72 8.95 -7.55
N ILE A 119 -6.39 8.93 -7.63
CA ILE A 119 -5.64 9.81 -8.55
C ILE A 119 -5.89 9.46 -10.01
N ASP A 120 -5.65 10.44 -10.87
CA ASP A 120 -5.82 10.30 -12.31
C ASP A 120 -4.95 9.19 -12.89
N GLU A 121 -3.73 9.01 -12.40
CA GLU A 121 -2.84 7.92 -12.81
C GLU A 121 -3.43 6.55 -12.54
N VAL A 122 -4.16 6.39 -11.42
CA VAL A 122 -4.83 5.14 -11.03
C VAL A 122 -6.09 4.94 -11.86
N LYS A 123 -6.90 5.99 -12.05
CA LYS A 123 -8.10 5.94 -12.90
C LYS A 123 -7.77 5.58 -14.35
N LYS A 124 -6.64 6.04 -14.88
CA LYS A 124 -6.18 5.76 -16.25
C LYS A 124 -5.80 4.30 -16.49
N VAL A 125 -5.46 3.54 -15.45
CA VAL A 125 -5.02 2.14 -15.57
C VAL A 125 -6.06 1.13 -15.12
N ALA A 126 -7.16 1.59 -14.51
CA ALA A 126 -8.24 0.74 -14.04
C ALA A 126 -9.22 0.39 -15.18
N ASP A 127 -9.78 -0.82 -15.12
CA ASP A 127 -10.83 -1.26 -16.05
C ASP A 127 -12.17 -0.58 -15.74
N HIS A 128 -12.40 -0.26 -14.46
CA HIS A 128 -13.59 0.42 -13.99
C HIS A 128 -13.25 1.53 -12.99
N ILE A 129 -14.13 2.53 -12.94
CA ILE A 129 -14.13 3.55 -11.90
C ILE A 129 -15.46 3.43 -11.15
N THR A 130 -15.41 3.34 -9.83
CA THR A 130 -16.59 3.33 -8.95
C THR A 130 -16.70 4.63 -8.14
N LEU A 131 -17.68 4.73 -7.24
CA LEU A 131 -17.85 5.89 -6.35
C LEU A 131 -16.67 6.04 -5.39
N SER A 132 -16.60 7.17 -4.69
CA SER A 132 -15.54 7.40 -3.70
C SER A 132 -15.65 6.47 -2.49
N ASN A 133 -14.60 6.45 -1.67
CA ASN A 133 -14.62 5.75 -0.38
C ASN A 133 -15.70 6.28 0.58
N ASP A 134 -16.06 7.57 0.49
CA ASP A 134 -17.10 8.20 1.32
C ASP A 134 -18.53 7.87 0.82
N GLU A 135 -18.65 7.25 -0.35
CA GLU A 135 -19.89 6.88 -1.01
C GLU A 135 -20.01 5.35 -1.19
N ASP A 136 -19.29 4.58 -0.36
CA ASP A 136 -19.30 3.12 -0.38
C ASP A 136 -18.95 2.51 -1.74
N GLY A 137 -18.06 3.14 -2.51
CA GLY A 137 -17.77 2.76 -3.90
C GLY A 137 -17.39 1.29 -4.11
N VAL A 138 -16.68 0.69 -3.15
CA VAL A 138 -16.37 -0.76 -3.20
C VAL A 138 -17.64 -1.60 -3.11
N ALA A 139 -18.54 -1.30 -2.17
CA ALA A 139 -19.79 -2.03 -1.99
C ALA A 139 -20.70 -1.90 -3.20
N VAL A 140 -20.89 -0.67 -3.70
CA VAL A 140 -21.70 -0.39 -4.90
C VAL A 140 -21.18 -1.12 -6.13
N TYR A 141 -19.86 -1.23 -6.29
CA TYR A 141 -19.27 -2.02 -7.38
C TYR A 141 -19.59 -3.51 -7.22
N LEU A 142 -19.36 -4.06 -6.02
CA LEU A 142 -19.58 -5.49 -5.76
C LEU A 142 -21.04 -5.88 -5.94
N GLU A 143 -21.99 -5.10 -5.43
CA GLU A 143 -23.43 -5.35 -5.61
C GLU A 143 -23.81 -5.46 -7.08
N LYS A 144 -23.30 -4.56 -7.93
CA LYS A 144 -23.52 -4.59 -9.39
C LYS A 144 -22.83 -5.79 -10.04
N ALA A 145 -21.61 -6.10 -9.63
CA ALA A 145 -20.82 -7.20 -10.20
C ALA A 145 -21.38 -8.59 -9.84
N THR A 146 -22.10 -8.71 -8.72
CA THR A 146 -22.71 -9.96 -8.25
C THR A 146 -24.22 -10.02 -8.48
N ALA A 147 -24.86 -8.94 -8.93
CA ALA A 147 -26.30 -8.93 -9.20
C ALA A 147 -26.67 -10.01 -10.24
N GLY A 148 -27.48 -10.98 -9.83
CA GLY A 148 -27.93 -12.09 -10.69
C GLY A 148 -27.07 -13.36 -10.63
N ARG A 149 -26.14 -13.45 -9.67
CA ARG A 149 -25.48 -14.72 -9.27
C ARG A 149 -26.15 -15.34 -8.06
#